data_AF-A0A432PW09-F1
#
_entry.id   AF-A0A432PW09-F1
#
_cell.length_a   1.000
_cell.length_b   1.000
_cell.length_c   1.000
_cell.angle_alpha   90.00
_cell.angle_beta   90.00
_cell.angle_gamma   90.00
#
_symmetry.space_group_name_H-M   'P 1'
#
loop_
_entity.id
_entity.type
_entity.pdbx_description
1 polymer ?
#
loop_
_entity_poly.entity_id
_entity_poly.type
_entity_poly.pdbx_seq_one_letter_code
_entity_poly.pdbx_strand_id
1 'polypeptide(L)'
;MREAEVYRETKETKIRIYINLDGSGNYEVNTPVGFLTHMLESFAKHGRFDLKVEAEGDVHVSHHHTVEDCGIVLGQAVLKALGDKKGIKRYGYSIIPMDEALVLSSIDISGRPLFFYEDKNLRGKITEFDFELIWEFFKGFALESRSTLH
;
A
#
# COMPACT_ATOMS: atom_id res chain seq x y z
N MET A 1 -10.03 17.77 6.68
CA MET A 1 -9.60 16.39 6.96
C MET A 1 -9.17 15.80 5.63
N ARG A 2 -8.00 15.15 5.58
CA ARG A 2 -7.45 14.60 4.35
C ARG A 2 -7.94 13.16 4.16
N GLU A 3 -9.05 13.01 3.46
CA GLU A 3 -9.70 11.72 3.26
C GLU A 3 -10.08 11.47 1.80
N ALA A 4 -10.18 10.20 1.44
CA ALA A 4 -10.63 9.78 0.13
C ALA A 4 -11.17 8.35 0.15
N GLU A 5 -12.14 8.10 -0.71
CA GLU A 5 -12.55 6.76 -1.11
C GLU A 5 -12.33 6.59 -2.62
N VAL A 6 -11.84 5.40 -3.00
CA VAL A 6 -11.65 4.96 -4.37
C VAL A 6 -12.23 3.56 -4.53
N TYR A 7 -12.96 3.36 -5.63
CA TYR A 7 -13.50 2.07 -6.05
C TYR A 7 -12.97 1.75 -7.45
N ARG A 8 -12.47 0.53 -7.64
CA ARG A 8 -11.98 0.02 -8.92
C ARG A 8 -12.48 -1.40 -9.12
N GLU A 9 -12.93 -1.70 -10.33
CA GLU A 9 -13.40 -3.01 -10.73
C GLU A 9 -12.82 -3.35 -12.10
N THR A 10 -12.26 -4.56 -12.20
CA THR A 10 -11.77 -5.16 -13.44
C THR A 10 -12.43 -6.52 -13.64
N LYS A 11 -11.92 -7.34 -14.56
CA LYS A 11 -12.39 -8.73 -14.69
C LYS A 11 -11.83 -9.63 -13.58
N GLU A 12 -10.68 -9.25 -13.03
CA GLU A 12 -9.89 -10.01 -12.07
C GLU A 12 -10.20 -9.61 -10.63
N THR A 13 -10.45 -8.31 -10.37
CA THR A 13 -10.62 -7.79 -9.00
C THR A 13 -11.74 -6.76 -8.86
N LYS A 14 -12.24 -6.62 -7.65
CA LYS A 14 -13.16 -5.56 -7.22
C LYS A 14 -12.70 -5.03 -5.87
N ILE A 15 -12.27 -3.78 -5.83
CA ILE A 15 -11.56 -3.20 -4.70
C ILE A 15 -12.14 -1.84 -4.34
N ARG A 16 -12.48 -1.66 -3.07
CA ARG A 16 -12.84 -0.37 -2.46
C ARG A 16 -11.87 -0.07 -1.33
N ILE A 17 -11.26 1.11 -1.36
CA ILE A 17 -10.40 1.60 -0.27
C ILE A 17 -10.83 2.99 0.14
N TYR A 18 -11.11 3.15 1.43
CA TYR A 18 -11.22 4.44 2.10
C TYR A 18 -9.99 4.68 2.95
N ILE A 19 -9.46 5.90 2.94
CA ILE A 19 -8.37 6.32 3.82
C ILE A 19 -8.61 7.74 4.36
N ASN A 20 -8.33 7.93 5.64
CA ASN A 20 -8.12 9.24 6.28
C ASN A 20 -6.65 9.35 6.72
N LEU A 21 -5.92 10.29 6.12
CA LEU A 21 -4.51 10.55 6.40
C LEU A 21 -4.28 11.25 7.75
N ASP A 22 -5.34 11.83 8.33
CA ASP A 22 -5.34 12.52 9.63
C ASP A 22 -6.06 11.65 10.70
N GLY A 23 -5.94 10.33 10.58
CA GLY A 23 -6.62 9.35 11.43
C GLY A 23 -5.92 9.08 12.77
N SER A 24 -6.32 7.97 13.40
CA SER A 24 -5.77 7.51 14.68
C SER A 24 -5.17 6.11 14.63
N GLY A 25 -5.26 5.44 13.47
CA GLY A 25 -4.79 4.07 13.26
C GLY A 25 -5.90 3.03 13.36
N ASN A 26 -7.17 3.41 13.14
CA ASN A 26 -8.29 2.47 13.08
C ASN A 26 -8.33 1.77 11.73
N TYR A 27 -8.73 0.50 11.69
CA TYR A 27 -8.79 -0.21 10.44
C TYR A 27 -9.90 -1.25 10.36
N GLU A 28 -10.38 -1.48 9.15
CA GLU A 28 -11.31 -2.53 8.76
C GLU A 28 -10.84 -3.09 7.41
N VAL A 29 -10.04 -4.16 7.43
CA VAL A 29 -9.35 -4.66 6.24
C VAL A 29 -9.83 -6.06 5.92
N ASN A 30 -10.47 -6.22 4.77
CA ASN A 30 -10.96 -7.49 4.26
C ASN A 30 -10.38 -7.72 2.86
N THR A 31 -9.43 -8.65 2.75
CA THR A 31 -8.89 -9.13 1.49
C THR A 31 -8.85 -10.66 1.50
N PRO A 32 -8.90 -11.33 0.33
CA PRO A 32 -8.74 -12.78 0.27
C PRO A 32 -7.30 -13.26 0.52
N VAL A 33 -6.33 -12.34 0.70
CA VAL A 33 -4.91 -12.63 0.91
C VAL A 33 -4.52 -12.30 2.35
N GLY A 34 -4.50 -13.32 3.22
CA GLY A 34 -4.32 -13.11 4.67
C GLY A 34 -3.06 -12.33 5.08
N PHE A 35 -1.93 -12.57 4.41
CA PHE A 35 -0.69 -11.82 4.69
C PHE A 35 -0.82 -10.35 4.31
N LEU A 36 -1.44 -10.04 3.16
CA LEU A 36 -1.70 -8.67 2.73
C LEU A 36 -2.64 -7.96 3.73
N THR A 37 -3.68 -8.64 4.19
CA THR A 37 -4.57 -8.11 5.24
C THR A 37 -3.75 -7.64 6.45
N HIS A 38 -2.90 -8.51 7.01
CA HIS A 38 -2.06 -8.18 8.15
C HIS A 38 -1.09 -6.99 7.89
N MET A 39 -0.53 -6.91 6.68
CA MET A 39 0.36 -5.81 6.30
C MET A 39 -0.39 -4.46 6.21
N LEU A 40 -1.61 -4.45 5.68
CA LEU A 40 -2.43 -3.23 5.58
C LEU A 40 -2.95 -2.76 6.95
N GLU A 41 -3.27 -3.68 7.86
CA GLU A 41 -3.59 -3.36 9.26
C GLU A 41 -2.40 -2.67 9.94
N SER A 42 -1.20 -3.23 9.76
CA SER A 42 0.05 -2.66 10.30
C SER A 42 0.34 -1.28 9.69
N PHE A 43 0.14 -1.13 8.38
CA PHE A 43 0.27 0.16 7.67
C PHE A 43 -0.66 1.23 8.27
N ALA A 44 -1.94 0.92 8.49
CA ALA A 44 -2.89 1.83 9.11
C ALA A 44 -2.47 2.19 10.53
N LYS A 45 -2.12 1.18 11.34
CA LYS A 45 -1.78 1.33 12.75
C LYS A 45 -0.56 2.23 12.96
N HIS A 46 0.52 1.98 12.23
CA HIS A 46 1.79 2.71 12.41
C HIS A 46 1.84 4.03 11.63
N GLY A 47 1.11 4.12 10.51
CA GLY A 47 0.93 5.37 9.76
C GLY A 47 -0.03 6.36 10.41
N ARG A 48 -0.80 5.93 11.43
CA ARG A 48 -1.92 6.68 12.04
C ARG A 48 -2.99 7.04 11.01
N PHE A 49 -3.24 6.15 10.08
CA PHE A 49 -4.32 6.30 9.10
C PHE A 49 -5.56 5.58 9.59
N ASP A 50 -6.74 6.14 9.34
CA ASP A 50 -7.96 5.33 9.43
C ASP A 50 -8.20 4.72 8.05
N LEU A 51 -8.27 3.39 7.97
CA LEU A 51 -8.23 2.64 6.71
C LEU A 51 -9.39 1.64 6.63
N LYS A 52 -10.13 1.65 5.53
CA LYS A 52 -11.05 0.55 5.19
C LYS A 52 -10.68 -0.04 3.84
N VAL A 53 -10.64 -1.36 3.77
CA VAL A 53 -10.32 -2.10 2.54
C VAL A 53 -11.34 -3.21 2.38
N GLU A 54 -12.02 -3.23 1.24
CA GLU A 54 -12.83 -4.35 0.77
C GLU A 54 -12.24 -4.78 -0.57
N ALA A 55 -11.66 -5.98 -0.62
CA ALA A 55 -11.11 -6.54 -1.85
C ALA A 55 -11.70 -7.92 -2.11
N GLU A 56 -12.16 -8.11 -3.35
CA GLU A 56 -12.47 -9.40 -3.96
C GLU A 56 -11.52 -9.59 -5.15
N GLY A 57 -11.07 -10.82 -5.38
CA GLY A 57 -10.17 -11.11 -6.49
C GLY A 57 -10.04 -12.59 -6.80
N ASP A 58 -9.48 -12.88 -7.97
CA ASP A 58 -9.29 -14.21 -8.56
C ASP A 58 -8.13 -15.02 -7.92
N VAL A 59 -8.07 -15.06 -6.58
CA VAL A 59 -6.98 -15.74 -5.82
C VAL A 59 -6.82 -17.23 -6.10
N HIS A 60 -7.81 -17.86 -6.73
CA HIS A 60 -7.74 -19.24 -7.22
C HIS A 60 -6.81 -19.40 -8.44
N VAL A 61 -6.51 -18.31 -9.15
CA VAL A 61 -5.50 -18.23 -10.22
C VAL A 61 -4.14 -17.93 -9.59
N SER A 62 -4.03 -16.79 -8.90
CA SER A 62 -2.86 -16.41 -8.10
C SER A 62 -3.20 -15.19 -7.22
N HIS A 63 -2.32 -14.84 -6.27
CA HIS A 63 -2.46 -13.61 -5.48
C HIS A 63 -2.07 -12.33 -6.25
N HIS A 64 -1.49 -12.44 -7.45
CA HIS A 64 -0.86 -11.33 -8.15
C HIS A 64 -1.80 -10.15 -8.41
N HIS A 65 -2.91 -10.38 -9.12
CA HIS A 65 -3.85 -9.31 -9.48
C HIS A 65 -4.41 -8.61 -8.24
N THR A 66 -4.80 -9.38 -7.22
CA THR A 66 -5.35 -8.81 -5.98
C THR A 66 -4.33 -7.93 -5.25
N VAL A 67 -3.08 -8.36 -5.14
CA VAL A 67 -2.04 -7.60 -4.44
C VAL A 67 -1.64 -6.34 -5.22
N GLU A 68 -1.41 -6.47 -6.54
CA GLU A 68 -1.10 -5.35 -7.42
C GLU A 68 -2.21 -4.29 -7.39
N ASP A 69 -3.46 -4.72 -7.58
CA ASP A 69 -4.60 -3.81 -7.66
C ASP A 69 -4.91 -3.15 -6.30
N CYS A 70 -4.67 -3.84 -5.18
CA CYS A 70 -4.74 -3.19 -3.86
C CYS A 70 -3.71 -2.06 -3.73
N GLY A 71 -2.48 -2.28 -4.21
CA GLY A 71 -1.43 -1.26 -4.25
C GLY A 71 -1.83 -0.05 -5.10
N ILE A 72 -2.37 -0.30 -6.30
CA ILE A 72 -2.90 0.73 -7.22
C ILE A 72 -3.98 1.56 -6.53
N VAL A 73 -5.04 0.92 -6.02
CA VAL A 73 -6.19 1.61 -5.43
C VAL A 73 -5.80 2.39 -4.18
N LEU A 74 -4.91 1.84 -3.35
CA LEU A 74 -4.38 2.55 -2.18
C LEU A 74 -3.59 3.80 -2.60
N GLY A 75 -2.74 3.68 -3.63
CA GLY A 75 -2.00 4.81 -4.18
C GLY A 75 -2.91 5.93 -4.67
N GLN A 76 -3.98 5.57 -5.41
CA GLN A 76 -5.00 6.52 -5.88
C GLN A 76 -5.73 7.21 -4.72
N ALA A 77 -6.10 6.44 -3.68
CA ALA A 77 -6.76 6.98 -2.49
C ALA A 77 -5.85 7.96 -1.74
N VAL A 78 -4.58 7.63 -1.55
CA VAL A 78 -3.58 8.55 -0.95
C VAL A 78 -3.42 9.82 -1.77
N LEU A 79 -3.27 9.71 -3.10
CA LEU A 79 -3.13 10.89 -3.96
C LEU A 79 -4.35 11.81 -3.83
N LYS A 80 -5.56 11.25 -3.85
CA LYS A 80 -6.81 12.00 -3.72
C LYS A 80 -6.93 12.66 -2.35
N ALA A 81 -6.60 11.94 -1.27
CA ALA A 81 -6.64 12.46 0.09
C ALA A 81 -5.60 13.58 0.34
N LEU A 82 -4.45 13.55 -0.35
CA LEU A 82 -3.42 14.58 -0.27
C LEU A 82 -3.83 15.93 -0.87
N GLY A 83 -4.83 15.96 -1.75
CA GLY A 83 -5.33 17.20 -2.37
C GLY A 83 -4.24 18.00 -3.10
N ASP A 84 -4.15 19.30 -2.82
CA ASP A 84 -3.20 20.20 -3.46
C ASP A 84 -1.76 20.13 -2.90
N LYS A 85 -1.54 19.27 -1.89
CA LYS A 85 -0.24 18.99 -1.26
C LYS A 85 0.42 20.23 -0.63
N LYS A 86 -0.29 21.33 -0.40
CA LYS A 86 0.31 22.51 0.24
C LYS A 86 0.46 22.31 1.74
N GLY A 87 1.57 22.81 2.29
CA GLY A 87 1.84 22.81 3.73
C GLY A 87 2.25 21.45 4.33
N ILE A 88 2.41 20.41 3.52
CA ILE A 88 2.94 19.11 3.98
C ILE A 88 4.48 19.15 4.07
N LYS A 89 5.07 18.27 4.86
CA LYS A 89 6.53 18.09 4.94
C LYS A 89 7.17 17.66 3.62
N ARG A 90 6.39 17.04 2.73
CA ARG A 90 6.74 16.48 1.41
C ARG A 90 7.68 15.28 1.46
N TYR A 91 8.78 15.38 2.19
CA TYR A 91 9.75 14.33 2.40
C TYR A 91 9.51 13.63 3.75
N GLY A 92 9.65 12.30 3.75
CA GLY A 92 9.61 11.50 4.96
C GLY A 92 10.49 10.27 4.82
N TYR A 93 10.98 9.76 5.94
CA TYR A 93 11.66 8.47 5.99
C TYR A 93 11.42 7.82 7.35
N SER A 94 11.62 6.51 7.42
CA SER A 94 11.62 5.76 8.66
C SER A 94 12.60 4.61 8.58
N ILE A 95 13.16 4.23 9.73
CA ILE A 95 14.00 3.04 9.90
C ILE A 95 13.31 2.18 10.95
N ILE A 96 12.91 0.97 10.58
CA ILE A 96 12.11 0.08 11.43
C ILE A 96 12.85 -1.26 11.60
N PRO A 97 13.22 -1.64 12.83
CA PRO A 97 13.70 -2.98 13.14
C PRO A 97 12.54 -3.93 13.49
N MET A 98 12.71 -5.22 13.16
CA MET A 98 11.89 -6.32 13.67
C MET A 98 12.78 -7.56 13.80
N ASP A 99 13.06 -7.96 15.03
CA ASP A 99 14.08 -8.98 15.36
C ASP A 99 15.43 -8.67 14.67
N GLU A 100 15.97 -9.59 13.86
CA GLU A 100 17.21 -9.38 13.10
C GLU A 100 17.04 -8.51 11.84
N ALA A 101 15.80 -8.27 11.39
CA ALA A 101 15.53 -7.51 10.18
C ALA A 101 15.58 -5.99 10.45
N LEU A 102 16.10 -5.23 9.48
CA LEU A 102 16.13 -3.77 9.48
C LEU A 102 15.75 -3.25 8.11
N VAL A 103 14.74 -2.37 8.06
CA VAL A 103 14.27 -1.74 6.83
C VAL A 103 14.31 -0.24 6.95
N LEU A 104 14.81 0.44 5.91
CA LEU A 104 14.64 1.87 5.68
C LEU A 104 13.64 2.04 4.54
N SER A 105 12.69 2.96 4.70
CA SER A 105 11.90 3.47 3.58
C SER A 105 11.91 5.00 3.58
N SER A 106 11.90 5.59 2.38
CA SER A 106 11.84 7.04 2.19
C SER A 106 10.90 7.43 1.05
N ILE A 107 10.20 8.54 1.22
CA ILE A 107 9.18 9.00 0.27
C ILE A 107 9.33 10.50 0.00
N ASP A 108 9.25 10.88 -1.29
CA ASP A 108 9.02 12.25 -1.77
C ASP A 108 7.64 12.31 -2.44
N ILE A 109 6.72 13.09 -1.86
CA ILE A 109 5.40 13.37 -2.45
C ILE A 109 5.58 14.40 -3.59
N SER A 110 6.21 13.95 -4.66
CA SER A 110 6.83 14.80 -5.69
C SER A 110 5.94 15.06 -6.91
N GLY A 111 4.93 14.21 -7.14
CA GLY A 111 4.19 14.15 -8.40
C GLY A 111 4.92 13.38 -9.51
N ARG A 112 6.15 12.90 -9.25
CA ARG A 112 6.99 12.11 -10.17
C ARG A 112 7.01 10.65 -9.68
N PRO A 113 6.25 9.77 -10.34
CA PRO A 113 6.15 8.38 -9.93
C PRO A 113 7.47 7.65 -10.17
N LEU A 114 8.04 7.07 -9.11
CA LEU A 114 9.21 6.21 -9.18
C LEU A 114 9.19 5.28 -7.96
N PHE A 115 9.50 4.00 -8.19
CA PHE A 115 9.72 3.04 -7.12
C PHE A 115 11.10 2.42 -7.28
N PHE A 116 11.89 2.45 -6.21
CA PHE A 116 13.11 1.70 -6.08
C PHE A 116 12.96 0.72 -4.92
N TYR A 117 13.42 -0.50 -5.13
CA TYR A 117 13.43 -1.55 -4.12
C TYR A 117 14.78 -2.25 -4.19
N GLU A 118 15.48 -2.34 -3.06
CA GLU A 118 16.71 -3.10 -2.98
C GLU A 118 16.38 -4.60 -2.91
N ASP A 119 16.57 -5.31 -4.03
CA ASP A 119 16.35 -6.76 -4.05
C ASP A 119 17.39 -7.46 -3.17
N LYS A 120 16.93 -7.97 -2.02
CA LYS A 120 17.73 -8.82 -1.11
C LYS A 120 17.85 -10.27 -1.60
N ASN A 121 17.44 -10.55 -2.84
CA ASN A 121 17.31 -11.89 -3.42
C ASN A 121 16.41 -12.81 -2.58
N LEU A 122 15.37 -12.24 -1.95
CA LEU A 122 14.36 -13.03 -1.25
C LEU A 122 13.56 -13.80 -2.29
N ARG A 123 13.52 -15.13 -2.15
CA ARG A 123 12.79 -16.04 -3.03
C ARG A 123 11.96 -17.01 -2.19
N GLY A 124 10.81 -17.42 -2.73
CA GLY A 124 9.87 -18.29 -2.04
C GLY A 124 8.65 -17.54 -1.50
N LYS A 125 8.08 -18.09 -0.43
CA LYS A 125 6.79 -17.67 0.12
C LYS A 125 6.82 -17.56 1.64
N ILE A 126 6.01 -16.65 2.19
CA ILE A 126 5.51 -16.76 3.56
C ILE A 126 4.10 -17.32 3.42
N THR A 127 3.86 -18.51 3.97
CA THR A 127 2.62 -19.27 3.75
C THR A 127 2.31 -19.39 2.25
N GLU A 128 1.25 -18.74 1.78
CA GLU A 128 0.83 -18.74 0.37
C GLU A 128 1.19 -17.43 -0.36
N PHE A 129 1.90 -16.51 0.29
CA PHE A 129 2.25 -15.20 -0.26
C PHE A 129 3.67 -15.21 -0.85
N ASP A 130 3.78 -15.06 -2.17
CA ASP A 130 5.05 -14.93 -2.90
C ASP A 130 5.77 -13.61 -2.59
N PHE A 131 7.08 -13.66 -2.30
CA PHE A 131 7.86 -12.47 -1.96
C PHE A 131 7.93 -11.42 -3.06
N GLU A 132 7.81 -11.84 -4.31
CA GLU A 132 7.81 -10.97 -5.49
C GLU A 132 6.62 -9.99 -5.48
N LEU A 133 5.52 -10.36 -4.82
CA LEU A 133 4.31 -9.53 -4.73
C LEU A 133 4.51 -8.27 -3.87
N ILE A 134 5.52 -8.25 -3.00
CA ILE A 134 5.92 -7.06 -2.25
C ILE A 134 6.30 -5.95 -3.23
N TRP A 135 7.06 -6.30 -4.26
CA TRP A 135 7.50 -5.34 -5.27
C TRP A 135 6.32 -4.82 -6.10
N GLU A 136 5.42 -5.69 -6.54
CA GLU A 136 4.25 -5.29 -7.33
C GLU A 136 3.31 -4.38 -6.54
N PHE A 137 3.06 -4.68 -5.26
CA PHE A 137 2.26 -3.83 -4.39
C PHE A 137 2.84 -2.40 -4.30
N PHE A 138 4.12 -2.27 -3.93
CA PHE A 138 4.73 -0.97 -3.72
C PHE A 138 4.98 -0.20 -5.02
N LYS A 139 5.23 -0.90 -6.13
CA LYS A 139 5.24 -0.29 -7.45
C LYS A 139 3.89 0.30 -7.79
N GLY A 140 2.80 -0.48 -7.70
CA GLY A 140 1.44 0.01 -7.93
C GLY A 140 1.14 1.23 -7.06
N PHE A 141 1.46 1.16 -5.76
CA PHE A 141 1.29 2.25 -4.82
C PHE A 141 2.08 3.51 -5.21
N ALA A 142 3.38 3.41 -5.49
CA ALA A 142 4.23 4.56 -5.77
C ALA A 142 3.83 5.26 -7.07
N LEU A 143 3.50 4.48 -8.10
CA LEU A 143 3.07 4.99 -9.39
C LEU A 143 1.75 5.77 -9.26
N GLU A 144 0.77 5.18 -8.57
CA GLU A 144 -0.58 5.76 -8.45
C GLU A 144 -0.69 6.86 -7.39
N SER A 145 0.12 6.80 -6.33
CA SER A 145 0.28 7.93 -5.39
C SER A 145 1.07 9.09 -6.00
N ARG A 146 1.69 8.86 -7.17
CA ARG A 146 2.60 9.78 -7.86
C ARG A 146 3.72 10.27 -6.96
N SER A 147 4.32 9.34 -6.23
CA SER A 147 5.43 9.59 -5.31
C SER A 147 6.71 8.93 -5.80
N THR A 148 7.84 9.44 -5.32
CA THR A 148 9.12 8.76 -5.43
C THR A 148 9.31 7.99 -4.12
N LEU A 149 9.29 6.67 -4.20
CA LEU A 149 9.42 5.75 -3.06
C LEU A 149 10.70 4.93 -3.19
N HIS A 150 11.47 4.89 -2.11
CA HIS A 150 12.61 4.00 -1.91
C HIS A 150 12.39 3.14 -0.66
#